data_AF-A0A426FG23-F1
#
_entry.id   AF-A0A426FG23-F1
#
_cell.length_a   1.000
_cell.length_b   1.000
_cell.length_c   1.000
_cell.angle_alpha   90.00
_cell.angle_beta   90.00
_cell.angle_gamma   90.00
#
_symmetry.space_group_name_H-M   'P 1'
#
loop_
_entity.id
_entity.type
_entity.pdbx_description
1 polymer ?
#
loop_
_entity_poly.entity_id
_entity_poly.type
_entity_poly.pdbx_seq_one_letter_code
_entity_poly.pdbx_strand_id
1 'polypeptide(L)'
;LNSADGTLFAGENLTLNSQHLNNDNGLIYAKQKAGITVKNGLVSNKNTNAEDKGIIAGEEVLLESQTLDNTNGQIISKNSRLTTSQINNEEGAIRAEQKTEINADTLLNNKGIISSAQKANLTVSEISQQNGTIEAQVLQLNSNRLASTEN
;
A
#
# COMPACT_ATOMS: atom_id res chain seq x y z
N LEU A 1 13.06 4.76 11.06
CA LEU A 1 12.60 6.12 10.72
C LEU A 1 11.23 6.32 11.33
N ASN A 2 11.00 7.44 12.00
CA ASN A 2 9.70 7.79 12.55
C ASN A 2 9.26 9.12 11.92
N SER A 3 8.10 9.09 11.26
CA SER A 3 7.38 10.20 10.65
C SER A 3 5.94 10.27 11.18
N ALA A 4 5.64 9.59 12.29
CA ALA A 4 4.32 9.59 12.90
C ALA A 4 3.91 11.01 13.31
N ASP A 5 2.63 11.34 13.08
CA ASP A 5 2.03 12.67 13.28
C ASP A 5 2.71 13.82 12.49
N GLY A 6 3.73 13.51 11.69
CA GLY A 6 4.57 14.48 11.00
C GLY A 6 4.39 14.44 9.49
N THR A 7 5.15 15.29 8.81
CA THR A 7 5.19 15.34 7.35
C THR A 7 6.61 15.18 6.85
N LEU A 8 6.83 14.21 5.96
CA LEU A 8 8.02 14.06 5.16
C LEU A 8 7.69 14.41 3.72
N PHE A 9 8.15 15.55 3.26
CA PHE A 9 7.88 16.06 1.91
C PHE A 9 9.14 16.05 1.04
N ALA A 10 9.02 15.51 -0.17
CA ALA A 10 10.03 15.62 -1.22
C ALA A 10 9.46 16.34 -2.45
N GLY A 11 10.16 17.40 -2.88
CA GLY A 11 9.78 18.18 -4.06
C GLY A 11 9.91 17.43 -5.40
N GLU A 12 10.57 16.27 -5.41
CA GLU A 12 10.67 15.38 -6.56
C GLU A 12 10.60 13.92 -6.09
N ASN A 13 11.75 13.25 -6.01
CA ASN A 13 11.89 11.86 -5.60
C ASN A 13 12.26 11.78 -4.12
N LEU A 14 11.57 10.91 -3.40
CA LEU A 14 11.94 10.47 -2.07
C LEU A 14 12.59 9.10 -2.14
N THR A 15 13.68 8.90 -1.40
CA THR A 15 14.28 7.58 -1.19
C THR A 15 14.49 7.36 0.30
N LEU A 16 13.84 6.33 0.85
CA LEU A 16 13.93 5.94 2.24
C LEU A 16 14.52 4.54 2.35
N ASN A 17 15.58 4.42 3.13
CA ASN A 17 16.16 3.14 3.52
C ASN A 17 16.18 3.06 5.04
N SER A 18 15.50 2.07 5.61
CA SER A 18 15.47 1.90 7.07
C SER A 18 15.24 0.44 7.46
N GLN A 19 15.34 0.13 8.75
CA GLN A 19 14.95 -1.18 9.29
C GLN A 19 13.49 -1.21 9.75
N HIS A 20 12.93 -0.03 10.07
CA HIS A 20 11.54 0.15 10.49
C HIS A 20 11.10 1.54 10.03
N LEU A 21 9.87 1.66 9.54
CA LEU A 21 9.24 2.93 9.19
C LEU A 21 7.90 3.05 9.91
N ASN A 22 7.75 4.09 10.72
CA ASN A 22 6.46 4.48 11.29
C ASN A 22 6.00 5.78 10.64
N ASN A 23 4.84 5.76 9.98
CA ASN A 23 4.14 6.91 9.41
C ASN A 23 2.70 7.02 9.98
N ASP A 24 2.43 6.41 11.13
CA ASP A 24 1.09 6.44 11.73
C ASP A 24 0.64 7.89 11.95
N ASN A 25 -0.60 8.20 11.57
CA ASN A 25 -1.17 9.55 11.60
C ASN A 25 -0.38 10.62 10.80
N GLY A 26 0.67 10.26 10.08
CA GLY A 26 1.57 11.16 9.36
C GLY A 26 1.34 11.21 7.86
N LEU A 27 2.20 11.96 7.18
CA LEU A 27 2.25 12.12 5.73
C LEU A 27 3.67 11.87 5.22
N ILE A 28 3.80 10.95 4.27
CA ILE A 28 4.96 10.83 3.39
C ILE A 28 4.50 11.23 2.00
N TYR A 29 5.07 12.30 1.46
CA TYR A 29 4.70 12.85 0.17
C TYR A 29 5.91 13.02 -0.74
N ALA A 30 5.81 12.55 -1.98
CA ALA A 30 6.77 12.82 -3.05
C ALA A 30 6.04 13.33 -4.30
N LYS A 31 6.52 14.42 -4.92
CA LYS A 31 5.89 14.90 -6.16
C LYS A 31 5.99 13.90 -7.32
N GLN A 32 7.04 13.10 -7.36
CA GLN A 32 7.26 12.10 -8.42
C GLN A 32 7.24 10.69 -7.81
N LYS A 33 8.39 10.18 -7.38
CA LYS A 33 8.52 8.82 -6.86
C LYS A 33 8.77 8.79 -5.36
N ALA A 34 8.07 7.94 -4.64
CA ALA A 34 8.44 7.51 -3.29
C ALA A 34 9.03 6.09 -3.35
N GLY A 35 10.35 5.99 -3.23
CA GLY A 35 11.06 4.71 -3.07
C GLY A 35 11.30 4.43 -1.59
N ILE A 36 10.66 3.39 -1.06
CA ILE A 36 10.70 3.03 0.35
C ILE A 36 11.17 1.58 0.47
N THR A 37 12.36 1.39 1.06
CA THR A 37 12.93 0.08 1.33
C THR A 37 13.12 -0.09 2.84
N VAL A 38 12.37 -1.03 3.41
CA VAL A 38 12.44 -1.42 4.83
C VAL A 38 12.81 -2.89 4.95
N LYS A 39 14.12 -3.17 4.86
CA LYS A 39 14.65 -4.54 4.76
C LYS A 39 14.23 -5.36 5.98
N ASN A 40 13.54 -6.48 5.75
CA ASN A 40 13.10 -7.43 6.77
C ASN A 40 12.30 -6.79 7.93
N GLY A 41 11.66 -5.64 7.68
CA GLY A 41 11.01 -4.86 8.74
C GLY A 41 9.61 -4.38 8.39
N LEU A 42 9.04 -3.61 9.31
CA LEU A 42 7.67 -3.10 9.25
C LEU A 42 7.63 -1.68 8.66
N VAL A 43 6.74 -1.48 7.69
CA VAL A 43 6.18 -0.17 7.35
C VAL A 43 4.81 -0.06 8.00
N SER A 44 4.65 0.86 8.96
CA SER A 44 3.38 1.21 9.59
C SER A 44 2.87 2.51 8.99
N ASN A 45 1.65 2.51 8.46
CA ASN A 45 0.98 3.64 7.82
C ASN A 45 -0.46 3.80 8.34
N LYS A 46 -0.70 3.51 9.62
CA LYS A 46 -2.05 3.40 10.18
C LYS A 46 -2.68 4.76 10.44
N ASN A 47 -4.01 4.79 10.44
CA ASN A 47 -4.79 5.99 10.75
C ASN A 47 -4.41 7.20 9.88
N THR A 48 -4.08 6.91 8.63
CA THR A 48 -3.70 7.90 7.62
C THR A 48 -4.75 8.12 6.55
N ASN A 49 -5.92 7.49 6.67
CA ASN A 49 -7.06 7.66 5.75
C ASN A 49 -7.78 9.02 5.98
N ALA A 50 -7.08 10.13 5.74
CA ALA A 50 -7.59 11.49 5.87
C ALA A 50 -6.91 12.42 4.84
N GLU A 51 -7.50 13.58 4.57
CA GLU A 51 -6.86 14.62 3.76
C GLU A 51 -5.49 14.98 4.37
N ASP A 52 -4.45 15.04 3.53
CA ASP A 52 -3.05 15.29 3.91
C ASP A 52 -2.37 14.24 4.80
N LYS A 53 -2.79 12.96 4.72
CA LYS A 53 -2.11 11.85 5.41
C LYS A 53 -1.86 10.65 4.49
N GLY A 54 -0.88 9.82 4.84
CA GLY A 54 -0.61 8.54 4.18
C GLY A 54 0.72 8.52 3.46
N ILE A 55 0.86 7.56 2.54
CA ILE A 55 2.01 7.49 1.62
C ILE A 55 1.52 7.89 0.24
N ILE A 56 1.92 9.06 -0.23
CA ILE A 56 1.41 9.68 -1.46
C ILE A 56 2.58 9.99 -2.40
N ALA A 57 2.46 9.55 -3.65
CA ALA A 57 3.41 9.92 -4.70
C ALA A 57 2.68 10.33 -5.99
N GLY A 58 3.09 11.43 -6.62
CA GLY A 58 2.44 11.90 -7.85
C GLY A 58 2.59 10.94 -9.04
N GLU A 59 3.66 10.14 -9.09
CA GLU A 59 3.92 9.20 -10.18
C GLU A 59 4.01 7.75 -9.71
N GLU A 60 4.91 7.42 -8.76
CA GLU A 60 5.17 6.03 -8.40
C GLU A 60 5.44 5.83 -6.91
N VAL A 61 4.76 4.87 -6.28
CA VAL A 61 5.18 4.29 -5.00
C VAL A 61 5.86 2.96 -5.27
N LEU A 62 7.14 2.86 -4.89
CA LEU A 62 7.88 1.62 -4.82
C LEU A 62 8.11 1.29 -3.35
N LEU A 63 7.50 0.21 -2.85
CA LEU A 63 7.61 -0.18 -1.45
C LEU A 63 8.07 -1.62 -1.33
N GLU A 64 9.18 -1.81 -0.63
CA GLU A 64 9.74 -3.11 -0.27
C GLU A 64 9.83 -3.24 1.25
N SER A 65 9.18 -4.24 1.84
CA SER A 65 9.25 -4.50 3.28
C SER A 65 9.00 -5.96 3.64
N GLN A 66 9.17 -6.36 4.90
CA GLN A 66 8.64 -7.65 5.36
C GLN A 66 7.12 -7.56 5.51
N THR A 67 6.68 -6.50 6.22
CA THR A 67 5.28 -6.25 6.52
C THR A 67 4.94 -4.82 6.14
N LEU A 68 3.79 -4.65 5.51
CA LEU A 68 3.13 -3.37 5.31
C LEU A 68 1.81 -3.38 6.07
N ASP A 69 1.69 -2.52 7.08
CA ASP A 69 0.47 -2.29 7.83
C ASP A 69 -0.15 -0.95 7.40
N ASN A 70 -1.19 -1.04 6.58
CA ASN A 70 -1.99 0.07 6.07
C ASN A 70 -3.39 0.07 6.69
N THR A 71 -3.54 -0.44 7.92
CA THR A 71 -4.84 -0.50 8.62
C THR A 71 -5.41 0.89 8.84
N ASN A 72 -6.63 1.16 8.37
CA ASN A 72 -7.22 2.51 8.37
C ASN A 72 -6.28 3.58 7.77
N GLY A 73 -5.43 3.16 6.84
CA GLY A 73 -4.42 3.98 6.19
C GLY A 73 -4.71 4.22 4.71
N GLN A 74 -3.90 5.04 4.06
CA GLN A 74 -3.96 5.18 2.61
C GLN A 74 -2.59 5.24 1.94
N ILE A 75 -2.52 4.61 0.76
CA ILE A 75 -1.45 4.73 -0.22
C ILE A 75 -2.07 5.21 -1.53
N ILE A 76 -1.61 6.36 -2.03
CA ILE A 76 -2.13 6.98 -3.25
C ILE A 76 -0.97 7.22 -4.22
N SER A 77 -1.17 6.80 -5.47
CA SER A 77 -0.18 7.00 -6.52
C SER A 77 -0.81 6.99 -7.90
N LYS A 78 -0.05 7.38 -8.93
CA LYS A 78 -0.43 7.03 -10.30
C LYS A 78 -0.12 5.57 -10.62
N ASN A 79 1.04 5.09 -10.15
CA ASN A 79 1.43 3.68 -10.21
C ASN A 79 1.95 3.21 -8.85
N SER A 80 1.63 1.98 -8.45
CA SER A 80 2.20 1.37 -7.25
C SER A 80 2.84 0.02 -7.55
N ARG A 81 3.97 -0.26 -6.89
CA ARG A 81 4.59 -1.58 -6.81
C ARG A 81 4.93 -1.87 -5.35
N LEU A 82 4.21 -2.82 -4.77
CA LEU A 82 4.36 -3.22 -3.37
C LEU A 82 4.91 -4.65 -3.35
N THR A 83 6.10 -4.84 -2.80
CA THR A 83 6.72 -6.16 -2.65
C THR A 83 6.96 -6.41 -1.17
N THR A 84 6.18 -7.32 -0.59
CA THR A 84 6.23 -7.60 0.85
C THR A 84 6.05 -9.10 1.12
N SER A 85 6.23 -9.58 2.34
CA SER A 85 5.64 -10.89 2.69
C SER A 85 4.18 -10.74 3.10
N GLN A 86 3.86 -9.71 3.87
CA GLN A 86 2.49 -9.49 4.38
C GLN A 86 2.02 -8.07 4.16
N ILE A 87 0.81 -7.93 3.61
CA ILE A 87 0.07 -6.68 3.52
C ILE A 87 -1.18 -6.80 4.38
N ASN A 88 -1.31 -5.90 5.36
CA ASN A 88 -2.57 -5.63 6.04
C ASN A 88 -3.15 -4.32 5.49
N ASN A 89 -4.26 -4.42 4.75
CA ASN A 89 -5.03 -3.30 4.21
C ASN A 89 -6.44 -3.26 4.81
N GLU A 90 -6.63 -3.76 6.03
CA GLU A 90 -7.94 -3.76 6.69
C GLU A 90 -8.45 -2.34 6.95
N GLU A 91 -9.69 -2.06 6.52
CA GLU A 91 -10.30 -0.72 6.58
C GLU A 91 -9.44 0.39 5.92
N GLY A 92 -8.42 0.00 5.16
CA GLY A 92 -7.46 0.88 4.50
C GLY A 92 -7.70 1.00 3.00
N ALA A 93 -6.87 1.81 2.36
CA ALA A 93 -6.95 2.02 0.92
C ALA A 93 -5.58 2.00 0.22
N ILE A 94 -5.51 1.30 -0.89
CA ILE A 94 -4.41 1.36 -1.85
C ILE A 94 -5.02 1.76 -3.19
N ARG A 95 -4.73 2.97 -3.67
CA ARG A 95 -5.33 3.53 -4.89
C ARG A 95 -4.25 3.92 -5.88
N ALA A 96 -4.39 3.42 -7.11
CA ALA A 96 -3.56 3.82 -8.22
C ALA A 96 -4.40 4.42 -9.36
N GLU A 97 -3.97 5.55 -9.92
CA GLU A 97 -4.67 6.14 -11.08
C GLU A 97 -4.50 5.29 -12.36
N GLN A 98 -3.46 4.46 -12.45
CA GLN A 98 -3.19 3.62 -13.60
C GLN A 98 -3.03 2.16 -13.19
N LYS A 99 -1.90 1.84 -12.56
CA LYS A 99 -1.52 0.45 -12.29
C LYS A 99 -1.16 0.20 -10.83
N THR A 100 -1.67 -0.90 -10.28
CA THR A 100 -1.16 -1.50 -9.05
C THR A 100 -0.50 -2.84 -9.35
N GLU A 101 0.68 -3.05 -8.78
CA GLU A 101 1.37 -4.34 -8.75
C GLU A 101 1.67 -4.72 -7.30
N ILE A 102 1.17 -5.88 -6.88
CA ILE A 102 1.39 -6.42 -5.53
C ILE A 102 2.02 -7.80 -5.66
N ASN A 103 3.17 -7.97 -5.02
CA ASN A 103 3.82 -9.25 -4.83
C ASN A 103 3.89 -9.50 -3.31
N ALA A 104 3.14 -10.49 -2.81
CA ALA A 104 3.10 -10.79 -1.38
C ALA A 104 2.87 -12.27 -1.08
N ASP A 105 3.15 -12.72 0.14
CA ASP A 105 2.70 -14.05 0.58
C ASP A 105 1.25 -13.97 1.06
N THR A 106 0.91 -12.94 1.83
CA THR A 106 -0.44 -12.76 2.38
C THR A 106 -0.95 -11.34 2.16
N LEU A 107 -2.19 -11.22 1.72
CA LEU A 107 -2.94 -9.98 1.62
C LEU A 107 -4.24 -10.07 2.44
N LEU A 108 -4.33 -9.26 3.48
CA LEU A 108 -5.56 -9.05 4.25
C LEU A 108 -6.22 -7.76 3.77
N ASN A 109 -7.47 -7.85 3.32
CA ASN A 109 -8.21 -6.72 2.75
C ASN A 109 -9.64 -6.61 3.31
N ASN A 110 -9.86 -6.97 4.58
CA ASN A 110 -11.19 -6.90 5.19
C ASN A 110 -11.68 -5.45 5.26
N LYS A 111 -12.84 -5.16 4.67
CA LYS A 111 -13.37 -3.79 4.47
C LYS A 111 -12.38 -2.81 3.83
N GLY A 112 -11.31 -3.34 3.23
CA GLY A 112 -10.27 -2.56 2.59
C GLY A 112 -10.58 -2.35 1.12
N ILE A 113 -9.95 -1.35 0.52
CA ILE A 113 -10.09 -1.05 -0.91
C ILE A 113 -8.71 -1.11 -1.56
N ILE A 114 -8.60 -1.90 -2.61
CA ILE A 114 -7.48 -1.86 -3.56
C ILE A 114 -8.07 -1.53 -4.92
N SER A 115 -7.78 -0.34 -5.44
CA SER A 115 -8.36 0.10 -6.72
C SER A 115 -7.29 0.60 -7.69
N SER A 116 -7.49 0.30 -8.97
CA SER A 116 -6.66 0.81 -10.06
C SER A 116 -7.51 1.14 -11.27
N ALA A 117 -7.42 2.35 -11.82
CA ALA A 117 -8.32 2.72 -12.91
C ALA A 117 -8.09 1.87 -14.19
N GLN A 118 -6.87 1.37 -14.42
CA GLN A 118 -6.55 0.56 -15.60
C GLN A 118 -6.25 -0.90 -15.25
N LYS A 119 -5.20 -1.17 -14.46
CA LYS A 119 -4.73 -2.55 -14.28
C LYS A 119 -4.27 -2.83 -12.87
N ALA A 120 -4.70 -3.96 -12.31
CA ALA A 120 -4.19 -4.50 -11.07
C ALA A 120 -3.60 -5.89 -11.32
N ASN A 121 -2.33 -6.07 -10.96
CA ASN A 121 -1.61 -7.34 -11.02
C ASN A 121 -1.24 -7.77 -9.60
N LEU A 122 -1.90 -8.81 -9.11
CA LEU A 122 -1.66 -9.34 -7.77
C LEU A 122 -1.07 -10.74 -7.90
N THR A 123 0.18 -10.91 -7.48
CA THR A 123 0.81 -12.22 -7.28
C THR A 123 0.91 -12.44 -5.78
N VAL A 124 -0.06 -13.18 -5.22
CA VAL A 124 -0.19 -13.33 -3.76
C VAL A 124 -0.46 -14.77 -3.39
N SER A 125 0.31 -15.39 -2.49
CA SER A 125 0.03 -16.79 -2.10
C SER A 125 -1.37 -16.95 -1.50
N GLU A 126 -1.77 -16.04 -0.62
CA GLU A 126 -3.08 -16.04 0.03
C GLU A 126 -3.73 -14.65 0.07
N ILE A 127 -5.00 -14.58 -0.31
CA ILE A 127 -5.84 -13.40 -0.16
C ILE A 127 -7.01 -13.74 0.77
N SER A 128 -7.21 -12.89 1.76
CA SER A 128 -8.36 -12.94 2.66
C SER A 128 -9.07 -11.58 2.68
N GLN A 129 -10.35 -11.57 2.34
CA GLN A 129 -11.18 -10.38 2.43
C GLN A 129 -12.62 -10.72 2.84
N GLN A 130 -13.14 -9.89 3.74
CA GLN A 130 -14.55 -9.83 4.11
C GLN A 130 -15.04 -8.41 3.90
N ASN A 131 -16.05 -8.24 3.02
CA ASN A 131 -16.54 -6.92 2.57
C ASN A 131 -15.43 -6.01 2.01
N GLY A 132 -14.33 -6.60 1.55
CA GLY A 132 -13.24 -5.89 0.88
C GLY A 132 -13.49 -5.77 -0.62
N THR A 133 -12.80 -4.82 -1.25
CA THR A 133 -12.86 -4.63 -2.70
C THR A 133 -11.46 -4.63 -3.30
N ILE A 134 -11.29 -5.39 -4.38
CA ILE A 134 -10.12 -5.34 -5.26
C ILE A 134 -10.68 -5.11 -6.67
N GLU A 135 -10.47 -3.93 -7.22
CA GLU A 135 -11.08 -3.53 -8.49
C GLU A 135 -10.06 -2.90 -9.46
N ALA A 136 -10.20 -3.26 -10.73
CA ALA A 136 -9.53 -2.60 -11.84
C ALA A 136 -10.27 -2.86 -13.15
N GLN A 137 -10.03 -2.05 -14.18
CA GLN A 137 -10.52 -2.36 -15.53
C GLN A 137 -9.97 -3.73 -16.01
N VAL A 138 -8.71 -4.02 -15.70
CA VAL A 138 -8.09 -5.34 -15.90
C VAL A 138 -7.53 -5.81 -14.56
N LEU A 139 -8.16 -6.81 -13.97
CA LEU A 139 -7.67 -7.49 -12.78
C LEU A 139 -7.00 -8.81 -13.17
N GLN A 140 -5.69 -8.93 -12.93
CA GLN A 140 -4.96 -10.18 -13.03
C GLN A 140 -4.60 -10.67 -11.62
N LEU A 141 -5.17 -11.80 -11.24
CA LEU A 141 -4.98 -12.42 -9.94
C LEU A 141 -4.26 -13.75 -10.08
N ASN A 142 -3.07 -13.85 -9.50
CA ASN A 142 -2.33 -15.09 -9.35
C ASN A 142 -2.21 -15.41 -7.87
N SER A 143 -3.06 -16.32 -7.37
CA SER A 143 -3.06 -16.73 -5.97
C SER A 143 -3.31 -18.21 -5.77
N ASN A 144 -2.65 -18.79 -4.77
CA ASN A 144 -2.89 -20.20 -4.41
C ASN A 144 -4.20 -20.36 -3.64
N ARG A 145 -4.57 -19.36 -2.83
CA ARG A 145 -5.79 -19.35 -2.02
C ARG A 145 -6.46 -17.98 -2.02
N LEU A 146 -7.75 -17.96 -2.30
CA LEU A 146 -8.61 -16.78 -2.19
C LEU A 146 -9.79 -17.11 -1.29
N ALA A 147 -9.90 -16.41 -0.16
CA ALA A 147 -11.07 -16.39 0.72
C ALA A 147 -11.72 -15.00 0.61
N SER A 148 -12.88 -14.93 -0.04
CA SER A 148 -13.61 -13.69 -0.27
C SER A 148 -15.07 -13.87 0.13
N THR A 149 -15.55 -13.07 1.09
CA THR A 149 -16.95 -13.08 1.52
C THR A 149 -17.58 -11.69 1.46
N GLU A 150 -18.83 -11.66 1.01
CA GLU A 150 -19.75 -10.52 1.16
C GLU A 150 -20.72 -10.91 2.28
N ASN A 151 -21.01 -10.00 3.22
CA ASN A 151 -22.02 -10.24 4.27
C ASN A 151 -23.44 -9.98 3.76
#